data_AF-A0AAW8FA57-F1
#
_entry.id   AF-A0AAW8FA57-F1
#
_cell.length_a   1.000
_cell.length_b   1.000
_cell.length_c   1.000
_cell.angle_alpha   90.00
_cell.angle_beta   90.00
_cell.angle_gamma   90.00
#
_symmetry.space_group_name_H-M   'P 1'
#
loop_
_entity.id
_entity.type
_entity.pdbx_description
1 polymer ?
#
loop_
_entity_poly.entity_id
_entity_poly.type
_entity_poly.pdbx_seq_one_letter_code
_entity_poly.pdbx_strand_id
1 'polypeptide(L)'
;MPQDADRAVSADRGDSGGWGVGGVDPRGGATDGVGSGRGDPAYGRPAPVGGAEDVPTSGGPENPPEPSDRGGAGTRRVEGDWWAVAPGVEADLAQESPAAGPGSTQPDPTPEPPEPPGRGRTADHDQDGPTQDREGADPDPAPAPQAPRTATRVDIPTLPPAPVGFVGSGPPTYDAEPTALPPADPDELDDLVADTVLDGARYGACTLRAVSVRGDSARFRGEPRRDSLLTARFGTGEQALILVAMATGARATPGAHRAAAEACHWIGRAVGRSHARLAQDISAARRGDLKSGLHRLTDRSLGKLRASAVEQGTDPEEYAATLRCLLLPADPDCRIRVFFGVGAGGLFRLRDGEWHDIEPRITDATGEPVVGFGSLPTETPEGDRLTINLGIPTPPSPYEPAPEPPREPFRFRASVARPGDTLLMCTGGLADPLRGEPELCEYLTERWSGSPPGLAAFLADSQVRVKGYADDRTAAAVWEA
;
A
#
# COMPACT_ATOMS: atom_id res chain seq x y z
N MET A 1 52.33 3.66 -32.13
CA MET A 1 53.64 4.12 -32.64
C MET A 1 53.87 3.45 -34.00
N PRO A 2 54.21 4.20 -35.07
CA PRO A 2 54.85 5.52 -35.03
C PRO A 2 53.95 6.72 -35.39
N GLN A 3 54.26 7.84 -34.72
CA GLN A 3 54.35 9.23 -35.21
C GLN A 3 53.11 9.99 -35.74
N ASP A 4 52.81 11.05 -35.00
CA ASP A 4 51.96 12.19 -35.34
C ASP A 4 52.53 13.06 -36.47
N ALA A 5 51.65 13.80 -37.16
CA ALA A 5 51.96 15.10 -37.75
C ALA A 5 50.69 15.94 -37.95
N ASP A 6 50.71 17.19 -37.45
CA ASP A 6 49.64 18.17 -37.55
C ASP A 6 49.18 18.48 -38.98
N ARG A 7 47.87 18.80 -39.12
CA ARG A 7 47.45 19.93 -39.97
C ARG A 7 46.07 20.47 -39.63
N ALA A 8 46.04 21.62 -38.96
CA ALA A 8 44.89 22.52 -38.94
C ALA A 8 45.12 23.68 -39.92
N VAL A 9 44.18 23.91 -40.84
CA VAL A 9 44.02 25.16 -41.61
C VAL A 9 42.52 25.43 -41.82
N SER A 10 42.13 26.69 -41.72
CA SER A 10 40.75 27.14 -41.48
C SER A 10 39.93 27.50 -42.73
N ALA A 11 38.60 27.57 -42.49
CA ALA A 11 37.65 28.60 -42.97
C ALA A 11 37.10 28.61 -44.41
N ASP A 12 35.78 28.36 -44.51
CA ASP A 12 34.75 29.20 -45.17
C ASP A 12 33.39 28.79 -44.52
N ARG A 13 32.60 29.64 -43.84
CA ARG A 13 31.68 30.74 -44.23
C ARG A 13 30.40 30.33 -44.98
N GLY A 14 29.26 30.90 -44.54
CA GLY A 14 27.88 30.67 -45.03
C GLY A 14 26.96 30.17 -43.90
N ASP A 15 26.42 30.99 -43.00
CA ASP A 15 25.27 31.92 -43.19
C ASP A 15 23.96 31.15 -43.44
N SER A 16 22.81 31.36 -42.79
CA SER A 16 22.34 31.86 -41.49
C SER A 16 20.81 31.58 -41.47
N GLY A 17 20.13 31.68 -40.32
CA GLY A 17 18.69 31.37 -40.29
C GLY A 17 18.08 31.28 -38.89
N GLY A 18 18.14 32.37 -38.13
CA GLY A 18 17.55 32.45 -36.79
C GLY A 18 16.16 33.10 -36.76
N TRP A 19 15.25 32.51 -35.98
CA TRP A 19 14.04 33.13 -35.44
C TRP A 19 14.00 32.72 -33.95
N GLY A 20 13.65 33.56 -32.97
CA GLY A 20 13.21 34.95 -33.00
C GLY A 20 12.48 35.25 -31.68
N VAL A 21 13.24 35.57 -30.62
CA VAL A 21 12.70 35.84 -29.27
C VAL A 21 12.11 37.25 -29.19
N GLY A 22 10.96 37.41 -28.52
CA GLY A 22 10.25 38.70 -28.43
C GLY A 22 9.64 38.99 -27.06
N GLY A 23 10.27 39.91 -26.33
CA GLY A 23 9.62 40.95 -25.52
C GLY A 23 10.14 42.31 -26.03
N VAL A 24 9.67 43.50 -25.63
CA VAL A 24 8.84 43.98 -24.52
C VAL A 24 8.28 45.36 -24.95
N ASP A 25 7.07 45.78 -24.58
CA ASP A 25 6.83 47.15 -24.05
C ASP A 25 5.41 47.40 -23.48
N PRO A 26 5.26 48.17 -22.39
CA PRO A 26 4.00 48.75 -21.94
C PRO A 26 3.96 50.30 -22.02
N ARG A 27 2.74 50.89 -22.12
CA ARG A 27 2.26 52.23 -21.66
C ARG A 27 1.44 53.03 -22.70
N GLY A 28 0.43 53.76 -22.19
CA GLY A 28 -0.32 54.83 -22.89
C GLY A 28 -1.77 54.46 -23.24
N GLY A 29 -2.81 55.19 -22.82
CA GLY A 29 -2.88 56.40 -22.00
C GLY A 29 -4.33 56.73 -21.53
N ALA A 30 -4.48 57.78 -20.70
CA ALA A 30 -5.74 58.29 -20.09
C ALA A 30 -6.60 59.11 -21.11
N THR A 31 -7.79 59.68 -20.83
CA THR A 31 -8.50 60.13 -19.60
C THR A 31 -9.99 59.67 -19.60
N ASP A 32 -10.98 60.07 -18.77
CA ASP A 32 -11.22 61.06 -17.67
C ASP A 32 -12.38 60.53 -16.77
N GLY A 33 -12.84 61.11 -15.64
CA GLY A 33 -12.42 62.30 -14.89
C GLY A 33 -13.52 62.90 -13.96
N VAL A 34 -13.30 62.91 -12.62
CA VAL A 34 -14.02 63.72 -11.57
C VAL A 34 -15.52 63.38 -11.29
N GLY A 35 -16.06 63.33 -10.06
CA GLY A 35 -15.49 63.39 -8.69
C GLY A 35 -16.49 63.94 -7.62
N SER A 36 -16.39 63.48 -6.35
CA SER A 36 -17.00 64.05 -5.10
C SER A 36 -18.55 64.06 -4.96
N GLY A 37 -19.20 63.94 -3.79
CA GLY A 37 -18.75 63.63 -2.42
C GLY A 37 -19.83 63.89 -1.34
N ARG A 38 -19.78 63.14 -0.21
CA ARG A 38 -20.39 63.33 1.15
C ARG A 38 -21.85 63.82 1.34
N GLY A 39 -22.61 63.09 2.18
CA GLY A 39 -23.79 63.60 2.91
C GLY A 39 -24.51 62.56 3.80
N ASP A 40 -24.24 62.59 5.11
CA ASP A 40 -25.02 61.97 6.22
C ASP A 40 -26.06 63.02 6.75
N PRO A 41 -27.03 62.79 7.70
CA PRO A 41 -27.05 61.75 8.76
C PRO A 41 -28.42 61.16 9.28
N ALA A 42 -28.32 60.08 10.08
CA ALA A 42 -29.01 59.80 11.38
C ALA A 42 -30.53 59.47 11.55
N TYR A 43 -30.81 58.89 12.75
CA TYR A 43 -32.06 58.38 13.39
C TYR A 43 -32.53 56.97 12.96
N GLY A 44 -33.00 56.08 13.86
CA GLY A 44 -33.08 56.11 15.33
C GLY A 44 -33.89 54.91 15.89
N ARG A 45 -33.43 54.25 16.95
CA ARG A 45 -34.04 53.04 17.57
C ARG A 45 -35.03 53.40 18.70
N PRO A 46 -36.06 52.59 19.00
CA PRO A 46 -36.15 51.98 20.35
C PRO A 46 -36.82 50.58 20.41
N ALA A 47 -36.91 50.02 21.62
CA ALA A 47 -37.72 48.88 22.10
C ALA A 47 -38.20 49.24 23.56
N PRO A 48 -38.76 48.37 24.44
CA PRO A 48 -39.62 47.16 24.32
C PRO A 48 -40.88 47.18 25.27
N VAL A 49 -41.79 46.19 25.19
CA VAL A 49 -42.87 45.79 26.17
C VAL A 49 -43.27 44.31 25.92
N GLY A 50 -43.78 43.45 26.83
CA GLY A 50 -43.81 43.45 28.32
C GLY A 50 -45.04 42.75 29.00
N GLY A 51 -44.92 41.47 29.42
CA GLY A 51 -45.87 40.72 30.30
C GLY A 51 -47.07 40.01 29.62
N ALA A 52 -47.80 39.05 30.24
CA ALA A 52 -47.58 38.21 31.44
C ALA A 52 -48.56 36.99 31.48
N GLU A 53 -48.17 35.92 32.19
CA GLU A 53 -48.95 34.90 32.97
C GLU A 53 -50.28 34.29 32.48
N ASP A 54 -50.38 32.94 32.43
CA ASP A 54 -51.26 32.15 33.35
C ASP A 54 -51.06 30.60 33.26
N VAL A 55 -51.26 29.89 34.38
CA VAL A 55 -51.08 28.42 34.59
C VAL A 55 -52.04 27.98 35.73
N PRO A 56 -52.85 26.88 35.64
CA PRO A 56 -52.48 25.65 36.39
C PRO A 56 -53.03 24.26 35.94
N THR A 57 -52.17 23.24 36.12
CA THR A 57 -52.37 21.81 36.50
C THR A 57 -53.70 21.06 36.27
N SER A 58 -53.60 19.78 35.85
CA SER A 58 -53.78 18.60 36.75
C SER A 58 -53.65 17.23 36.04
N GLY A 59 -53.23 16.19 36.76
CA GLY A 59 -53.56 14.78 36.44
C GLY A 59 -52.43 13.85 35.92
N GLY A 60 -51.91 13.01 36.80
CA GLY A 60 -51.56 11.60 36.52
C GLY A 60 -52.16 10.73 37.64
N PRO A 61 -51.90 9.41 37.74
CA PRO A 61 -51.18 8.48 36.84
C PRO A 61 -52.10 7.31 36.38
N GLU A 62 -51.56 6.25 35.74
CA GLU A 62 -51.79 4.83 36.12
C GLU A 62 -50.98 3.81 35.28
N ASN A 63 -50.90 2.57 35.78
CA ASN A 63 -49.95 1.51 35.40
C ASN A 63 -50.57 0.44 34.44
N PRO A 64 -49.76 -0.47 33.84
CA PRO A 64 -50.21 -1.36 32.77
C PRO A 64 -50.81 -2.70 33.26
N PRO A 65 -51.53 -3.43 32.38
CA PRO A 65 -51.88 -4.83 32.59
C PRO A 65 -51.13 -5.80 31.66
N GLU A 66 -50.47 -6.80 32.27
CA GLU A 66 -50.23 -8.14 31.72
C GLU A 66 -51.01 -9.15 32.60
N PRO A 67 -51.10 -10.48 32.30
CA PRO A 67 -50.73 -11.24 31.09
C PRO A 67 -51.89 -12.13 30.58
N SER A 68 -51.69 -12.90 29.50
CA SER A 68 -52.24 -14.28 29.41
C SER A 68 -51.56 -15.17 28.35
N ASP A 69 -51.33 -16.43 28.73
CA ASP A 69 -50.82 -17.51 27.86
C ASP A 69 -51.83 -17.97 26.81
N ARG A 70 -51.33 -18.32 25.60
CA ARG A 70 -51.49 -19.67 25.00
C ARG A 70 -50.71 -19.81 23.69
N GLY A 71 -50.13 -20.99 23.45
CA GLY A 71 -49.24 -21.25 22.32
C GLY A 71 -49.93 -21.53 20.98
N GLY A 72 -49.14 -21.54 19.91
CA GLY A 72 -49.56 -21.90 18.56
C GLY A 72 -48.38 -21.81 17.58
N ALA A 73 -48.14 -22.87 16.81
CA ALA A 73 -46.94 -23.01 15.98
C ALA A 73 -46.98 -22.17 14.67
N GLY A 74 -45.79 -21.78 14.22
CA GLY A 74 -45.46 -21.76 12.79
C GLY A 74 -45.67 -20.45 12.01
N THR A 75 -44.69 -19.55 12.08
CA THR A 75 -44.49 -18.53 11.02
C THR A 75 -43.01 -18.39 10.61
N ARG A 76 -42.83 -18.32 9.29
CA ARG A 76 -41.57 -18.06 8.58
C ARG A 76 -41.02 -16.69 9.00
N ARG A 77 -39.89 -16.64 9.70
CA ARG A 77 -39.25 -15.37 10.11
C ARG A 77 -38.45 -14.79 8.94
N VAL A 78 -38.86 -13.62 8.47
CA VAL A 78 -38.02 -12.72 7.68
C VAL A 78 -37.01 -12.11 8.65
N GLU A 79 -35.71 -12.27 8.39
CA GLU A 79 -34.67 -11.57 9.16
C GLU A 79 -34.60 -10.12 8.68
N GLY A 80 -34.96 -9.18 9.55
CA GLY A 80 -34.87 -7.75 9.28
C GLY A 80 -33.47 -7.18 9.48
N ASP A 81 -33.25 -5.94 9.07
CA ASP A 81 -31.98 -5.24 9.14
C ASP A 81 -31.47 -5.04 10.59
N TRP A 82 -30.36 -5.72 10.92
CA TRP A 82 -29.73 -5.67 12.26
C TRP A 82 -28.69 -4.55 12.45
N TRP A 83 -28.55 -3.60 11.51
CA TRP A 83 -27.46 -2.60 11.52
C TRP A 83 -27.85 -1.20 12.01
N ALA A 84 -29.09 -1.01 12.45
CA ALA A 84 -29.63 0.29 12.88
C ALA A 84 -29.79 0.43 14.40
N VAL A 85 -28.70 0.40 15.17
CA VAL A 85 -28.64 0.99 16.53
C VAL A 85 -27.26 1.61 16.76
N ALA A 86 -27.24 2.89 17.14
CA ALA A 86 -26.07 3.56 17.71
C ALA A 86 -26.49 4.23 19.03
N PRO A 87 -25.72 4.09 20.12
CA PRO A 87 -25.79 4.99 21.27
C PRO A 87 -24.75 6.11 21.11
N GLY A 88 -25.20 7.36 21.24
CA GLY A 88 -24.30 8.51 21.36
C GLY A 88 -23.69 8.59 22.76
N VAL A 89 -22.54 9.26 22.88
CA VAL A 89 -21.95 9.67 24.16
C VAL A 89 -21.51 11.11 24.03
N GLU A 90 -22.18 12.01 24.74
CA GLU A 90 -21.69 13.35 25.02
C GLU A 90 -20.56 13.24 26.05
N ALA A 91 -19.50 14.03 25.87
CA ALA A 91 -18.40 14.12 26.83
C ALA A 91 -18.11 15.60 27.09
N ASP A 92 -18.67 16.09 28.20
CA ASP A 92 -18.44 17.43 28.73
C ASP A 92 -17.01 17.53 29.28
N LEU A 93 -16.32 18.64 29.04
CA LEU A 93 -14.93 18.86 29.47
C LEU A 93 -14.81 20.16 30.28
N ALA A 94 -14.75 20.01 31.60
CA ALA A 94 -14.41 21.07 32.54
C ALA A 94 -13.25 20.67 33.46
N GLN A 95 -12.46 21.68 33.82
CA GLN A 95 -11.19 21.72 34.56
C GLN A 95 -11.20 20.94 35.90
N GLU A 96 -10.07 20.49 36.48
CA GLU A 96 -9.00 21.33 37.06
C GLU A 96 -7.64 20.62 37.27
N SER A 97 -6.58 21.42 37.40
CA SER A 97 -5.28 21.02 37.95
C SER A 97 -5.20 21.37 39.45
N PRO A 98 -4.20 20.84 40.17
CA PRO A 98 -3.34 21.79 40.88
C PRO A 98 -1.84 21.50 40.75
N ALA A 99 -1.05 22.57 40.65
CA ALA A 99 0.41 22.53 40.67
C ALA A 99 0.95 22.96 42.05
N ALA A 100 2.03 22.33 42.50
CA ALA A 100 2.90 22.87 43.56
C ALA A 100 4.32 22.29 43.47
N GLY A 101 5.28 23.09 43.01
CA GLY A 101 6.68 22.98 43.41
C GLY A 101 6.95 23.85 44.65
N PRO A 102 8.21 24.14 45.06
CA PRO A 102 9.45 23.93 44.31
C PRO A 102 10.59 23.22 45.10
N GLY A 103 11.66 22.86 44.40
CA GLY A 103 12.93 22.44 44.99
C GLY A 103 14.07 22.57 43.98
N SER A 104 14.97 23.53 44.17
CA SER A 104 16.02 23.89 43.21
C SER A 104 17.34 23.15 43.46
N THR A 105 18.00 22.69 42.39
CA THR A 105 19.46 22.60 42.32
C THR A 105 19.91 22.58 40.86
N GLN A 106 21.01 23.25 40.54
CA GLN A 106 21.53 23.42 39.17
C GLN A 106 22.47 22.25 38.75
N PRO A 107 22.78 22.12 37.44
CA PRO A 107 23.43 20.93 36.88
C PRO A 107 24.97 20.99 36.89
N ASP A 108 25.59 19.81 36.83
CA ASP A 108 27.03 19.59 36.58
C ASP A 108 27.23 19.03 35.13
N PRO A 109 28.38 19.22 34.47
CA PRO A 109 28.51 19.11 33.01
C PRO A 109 28.90 17.72 32.47
N THR A 110 28.56 17.51 31.20
CA THR A 110 28.92 16.35 30.36
C THR A 110 30.44 16.23 30.10
N PRO A 111 31.03 15.01 30.11
CA PRO A 111 32.42 14.80 29.72
C PRO A 111 32.64 14.75 28.20
N GLU A 112 33.82 15.22 27.77
CA GLU A 112 34.26 15.38 26.38
C GLU A 112 35.02 14.13 25.84
N PRO A 113 35.08 13.88 24.51
CA PRO A 113 35.75 12.70 23.94
C PRO A 113 37.30 12.85 23.89
N PRO A 114 38.07 11.75 23.96
CA PRO A 114 39.54 11.82 23.93
C PRO A 114 40.13 11.96 22.52
N GLU A 115 41.12 12.85 22.38
CA GLU A 115 41.98 13.02 21.20
C GLU A 115 43.11 11.95 21.10
N PRO A 116 43.71 11.75 19.90
CA PRO A 116 44.72 10.72 19.67
C PRO A 116 46.13 11.12 20.18
N PRO A 117 46.99 10.14 20.56
CA PRO A 117 48.31 10.43 21.11
C PRO A 117 49.31 10.89 20.04
N GLY A 118 49.91 12.08 20.26
CA GLY A 118 50.98 12.62 19.43
C GLY A 118 52.33 11.89 19.62
N ARG A 119 53.11 11.80 18.54
CA ARG A 119 54.49 11.27 18.56
C ARG A 119 55.49 12.35 19.00
N GLY A 120 56.21 12.12 20.09
CA GLY A 120 57.41 12.89 20.45
C GLY A 120 58.63 12.49 19.60
N ARG A 121 59.51 13.46 19.28
CA ARG A 121 60.77 13.29 18.53
C ARG A 121 61.98 13.32 19.46
N THR A 122 63.01 12.54 19.11
CA THR A 122 64.47 12.83 19.12
C THR A 122 65.13 11.58 18.50
N ALA A 123 65.91 11.60 17.41
CA ALA A 123 67.18 12.30 17.14
C ALA A 123 68.27 11.92 18.17
N ASP A 124 69.47 11.46 17.79
CA ASP A 124 70.18 11.67 16.52
C ASP A 124 71.21 10.55 16.17
N HIS A 125 71.87 10.73 15.00
CA HIS A 125 73.08 10.10 14.45
C HIS A 125 72.95 9.02 13.34
N ASP A 126 73.22 9.48 12.10
CA ASP A 126 74.37 9.15 11.23
C ASP A 126 74.82 7.66 11.10
N GLN A 127 75.18 7.13 9.92
CA GLN A 127 75.29 7.70 8.56
C GLN A 127 75.35 6.58 7.49
N ASP A 128 75.06 6.95 6.24
CA ASP A 128 75.50 6.35 4.97
C ASP A 128 75.18 4.90 4.57
N GLY A 129 75.10 4.74 3.24
CA GLY A 129 74.58 3.58 2.53
C GLY A 129 75.63 2.57 2.01
N PRO A 130 75.27 1.75 1.02
CA PRO A 130 75.75 0.38 0.95
C PRO A 130 76.96 0.16 0.04
N THR A 131 77.70 -0.93 0.31
CA THR A 131 78.54 -1.60 -0.70
C THR A 131 78.31 -3.12 -0.66
N GLN A 132 78.29 -3.71 -1.85
CA GLN A 132 78.22 -5.15 -2.10
C GLN A 132 79.61 -5.78 -1.86
N ASP A 133 79.71 -7.03 -1.39
CA ASP A 133 79.95 -8.19 -2.27
C ASP A 133 80.24 -9.52 -1.51
N ARG A 134 79.88 -10.63 -2.18
CA ARG A 134 80.42 -12.01 -2.08
C ARG A 134 80.29 -12.87 -0.81
N GLU A 135 79.46 -13.91 -0.97
CA GLU A 135 79.78 -15.35 -0.86
C GLU A 135 80.57 -15.89 0.35
N GLY A 136 79.86 -16.68 1.17
CA GLY A 136 80.38 -17.72 2.05
C GLY A 136 79.25 -18.69 2.41
N ALA A 137 79.45 -20.00 2.23
CA ALA A 137 78.40 -21.03 2.38
C ALA A 137 78.41 -21.73 3.76
N ASP A 138 77.35 -22.51 4.00
CA ASP A 138 77.00 -23.38 5.17
C ASP A 138 76.15 -22.76 6.31
N PRO A 139 75.29 -23.56 6.99
CA PRO A 139 74.32 -24.50 6.41
C PRO A 139 72.89 -24.32 6.99
N ASP A 140 71.93 -25.11 6.49
CA ASP A 140 70.48 -24.97 6.70
C ASP A 140 70.01 -25.14 8.17
N PRO A 141 69.26 -24.18 8.76
CA PRO A 141 68.70 -24.33 10.10
C PRO A 141 67.45 -25.22 10.10
N ALA A 142 67.48 -26.28 10.90
CA ALA A 142 66.40 -27.27 10.99
C ALA A 142 65.01 -26.64 11.28
N PRO A 143 63.93 -27.11 10.64
CA PRO A 143 62.61 -26.53 10.80
C PRO A 143 62.06 -26.75 12.22
N ALA A 144 61.65 -25.67 12.87
CA ALA A 144 60.98 -25.73 14.16
C ALA A 144 59.68 -26.57 14.07
N PRO A 145 59.35 -27.39 15.08
CA PRO A 145 58.17 -28.25 15.05
C PRO A 145 56.90 -27.39 14.99
N GLN A 146 56.16 -27.51 13.89
CA GLN A 146 54.86 -26.86 13.75
C GLN A 146 53.88 -27.44 14.78
N ALA A 147 53.37 -26.60 15.68
CA ALA A 147 52.27 -26.99 16.55
C ALA A 147 51.09 -27.50 15.71
N PRO A 148 50.43 -28.60 16.10
CA PRO A 148 49.33 -29.15 15.31
C PRO A 148 48.21 -28.12 15.23
N ARG A 149 47.99 -27.57 14.04
CA ARG A 149 46.84 -26.71 13.76
C ARG A 149 45.60 -27.58 13.87
N THR A 150 44.88 -27.45 14.98
CA THR A 150 43.55 -28.04 15.14
C THR A 150 42.71 -27.61 13.95
N ALA A 151 42.20 -28.56 13.17
CA ALA A 151 41.31 -28.29 12.06
C ALA A 151 39.95 -27.84 12.61
N THR A 152 39.82 -26.55 12.92
CA THR A 152 38.53 -25.89 13.13
C THR A 152 37.81 -25.83 11.79
N ARG A 153 37.21 -26.96 11.40
CA ARG A 153 36.10 -27.00 10.46
C ARG A 153 34.91 -26.33 11.12
N VAL A 154 34.97 -25.01 11.20
CA VAL A 154 33.76 -24.20 11.29
C VAL A 154 33.09 -24.41 9.95
N ASP A 155 31.99 -25.16 9.91
CA ASP A 155 31.09 -25.12 8.76
C ASP A 155 30.46 -23.72 8.78
N ILE A 156 31.17 -22.76 8.19
CA ILE A 156 30.69 -21.39 7.99
C ILE A 156 29.40 -21.55 7.20
N PRO A 157 28.24 -21.08 7.72
CA PRO A 157 27.00 -21.16 6.97
C PRO A 157 27.23 -20.45 5.64
N THR A 158 27.06 -21.16 4.52
CA THR A 158 27.10 -20.55 3.19
C THR A 158 26.05 -19.47 3.18
N LEU A 159 26.48 -18.22 3.28
CA LEU A 159 25.59 -17.08 3.17
C LEU A 159 24.89 -17.18 1.81
N PRO A 160 23.57 -16.96 1.73
CA PRO A 160 22.90 -16.90 0.45
C PRO A 160 23.61 -15.86 -0.43
N PRO A 161 23.72 -16.10 -1.75
CA PRO A 161 24.43 -15.18 -2.64
C PRO A 161 23.93 -13.75 -2.47
N ALA A 162 24.83 -12.78 -2.59
CA ALA A 162 24.48 -11.37 -2.45
C ALA A 162 23.38 -11.01 -3.47
N PRO A 163 22.36 -10.25 -3.07
CA PRO A 163 21.27 -9.86 -3.97
C PRO A 163 21.82 -9.03 -5.14
N VAL A 164 21.35 -9.31 -6.35
CA VAL A 164 21.76 -8.58 -7.56
C VAL A 164 21.06 -7.24 -7.64
N GLY A 165 21.76 -6.20 -8.13
CA GLY A 165 21.20 -4.85 -8.20
C GLY A 165 20.10 -4.65 -9.26
N PHE A 166 20.04 -5.53 -10.26
CA PHE A 166 19.01 -5.65 -11.28
C PHE A 166 19.13 -7.00 -12.02
N VAL A 167 18.12 -7.37 -12.79
CA VAL A 167 18.12 -8.49 -13.75
C VAL A 167 17.60 -8.05 -15.12
N GLY A 168 17.78 -8.89 -16.14
CA GLY A 168 17.32 -8.68 -17.51
C GLY A 168 18.29 -7.87 -18.39
N SER A 169 17.77 -7.38 -19.52
CA SER A 169 18.52 -6.80 -20.65
C SER A 169 19.42 -5.57 -20.38
N GLY A 170 19.51 -5.08 -19.14
CA GLY A 170 20.38 -3.98 -18.74
C GLY A 170 19.86 -3.21 -17.52
N PRO A 171 20.61 -2.20 -17.06
CA PRO A 171 20.23 -1.44 -15.87
C PRO A 171 18.89 -0.67 -16.07
N PRO A 172 18.15 -0.41 -14.98
CA PRO A 172 16.98 0.46 -15.00
C PRO A 172 17.28 1.89 -15.46
N THR A 173 16.24 2.61 -15.88
CA THR A 173 16.33 4.02 -16.35
C THR A 173 16.71 5.00 -15.24
N TYR A 174 16.36 4.70 -14.00
CA TYR A 174 16.59 5.55 -12.83
C TYR A 174 17.67 4.93 -11.93
N ASP A 175 18.43 5.79 -11.26
CA ASP A 175 19.42 5.36 -10.26
C ASP A 175 18.74 4.64 -9.07
N ALA A 176 19.53 3.81 -8.37
CA ALA A 176 19.03 3.05 -7.21
C ALA A 176 18.77 3.94 -5.99
N GLU A 177 19.60 4.98 -5.84
CA GLU A 177 19.66 5.82 -4.65
C GLU A 177 18.54 6.88 -4.67
N PRO A 178 17.80 7.06 -3.56
CA PRO A 178 16.80 8.12 -3.46
C PRO A 178 17.40 9.52 -3.66
N THR A 179 16.82 10.33 -4.55
CA THR A 179 17.33 11.66 -4.90
C THR A 179 16.63 12.80 -4.16
N ALA A 180 15.30 12.74 -4.02
CA ALA A 180 14.50 13.82 -3.44
C ALA A 180 13.45 13.30 -2.45
N LEU A 181 13.21 14.09 -1.39
CA LEU A 181 12.07 13.91 -0.49
C LEU A 181 10.84 14.64 -1.05
N PRO A 182 9.62 14.13 -0.79
CA PRO A 182 8.39 14.87 -1.10
C PRO A 182 8.30 16.18 -0.31
N PRO A 183 7.63 17.22 -0.88
CA PRO A 183 7.27 18.39 -0.12
C PRO A 183 6.37 17.98 1.06
N ALA A 184 6.62 18.56 2.22
CA ALA A 184 5.85 18.34 3.43
C ALA A 184 5.06 19.61 3.76
N ASP A 185 3.80 19.45 4.15
CA ASP A 185 3.02 20.49 4.79
C ASP A 185 3.25 20.41 6.33
N PRO A 186 3.57 21.52 7.02
CA PRO A 186 3.77 21.51 8.48
C PRO A 186 2.53 21.14 9.29
N ASP A 187 1.32 21.33 8.74
CA ASP A 187 0.06 21.03 9.41
C ASP A 187 -0.47 19.61 9.06
N GLU A 188 0.07 18.96 8.03
CA GLU A 188 -0.31 17.59 7.58
C GLU A 188 0.83 16.56 7.75
N LEU A 189 1.68 16.69 8.78
CA LEU A 189 2.84 15.80 8.99
C LEU A 189 2.49 14.31 9.18
N ASP A 190 1.25 13.99 9.59
CA ASP A 190 0.76 12.61 9.71
C ASP A 190 0.56 11.91 8.34
N ASP A 191 0.54 12.66 7.23
CA ASP A 191 0.44 12.12 5.87
C ASP A 191 1.79 11.70 5.26
N LEU A 192 2.90 11.90 5.98
CA LEU A 192 4.25 11.60 5.48
C LEU A 192 4.44 10.10 5.21
N VAL A 193 4.50 9.73 3.92
CA VAL A 193 4.67 8.34 3.49
C VAL A 193 6.14 7.91 3.54
N ALA A 194 6.48 7.07 4.51
CA ALA A 194 7.78 6.38 4.60
C ALA A 194 8.15 5.71 3.27
N ASP A 195 9.40 5.85 2.80
CA ASP A 195 9.88 5.25 1.54
C ASP A 195 9.67 3.73 1.50
N THR A 196 10.08 3.06 2.59
CA THR A 196 10.00 1.61 2.75
C THR A 196 9.26 1.27 4.04
N VAL A 197 8.26 0.39 3.93
CA VAL A 197 7.61 -0.29 5.06
C VAL A 197 7.96 -1.77 4.96
N LEU A 198 8.32 -2.41 6.08
CA LEU A 198 8.72 -3.81 6.15
C LEU A 198 8.18 -4.43 7.44
N ASP A 199 7.48 -5.54 7.33
CA ASP A 199 6.91 -6.30 8.45
C ASP A 199 7.08 -7.82 8.21
N GLY A 200 6.99 -8.59 9.29
CA GLY A 200 6.98 -10.04 9.20
C GLY A 200 6.62 -10.71 10.52
N ALA A 201 5.99 -11.86 10.40
CA ALA A 201 5.49 -12.61 11.54
C ALA A 201 5.55 -14.12 11.29
N ARG A 202 5.27 -14.90 12.32
CA ARG A 202 5.11 -16.35 12.24
C ARG A 202 3.87 -16.75 13.03
N TYR A 203 2.95 -17.47 12.39
CA TYR A 203 1.70 -17.92 13.00
C TYR A 203 1.45 -19.37 12.61
N GLY A 204 1.33 -20.26 13.61
CA GLY A 204 1.21 -21.70 13.38
C GLY A 204 2.29 -22.23 12.44
N ALA A 205 1.86 -22.83 11.33
CA ALA A 205 2.71 -23.37 10.29
C ALA A 205 3.16 -22.36 9.22
N CYS A 206 2.76 -21.07 9.26
CA CYS A 206 3.12 -20.10 8.23
C CYS A 206 4.06 -18.99 8.71
N THR A 207 4.92 -18.53 7.80
CA THR A 207 5.81 -17.37 8.02
C THR A 207 5.47 -16.29 7.01
N LEU A 208 5.06 -15.11 7.50
CA LEU A 208 4.72 -13.93 6.70
C LEU A 208 5.93 -12.99 6.58
N ARG A 209 6.11 -12.44 5.38
CA ARG A 209 6.89 -11.23 5.11
C ARG A 209 6.02 -10.28 4.30
N ALA A 210 6.03 -8.99 4.63
CA ALA A 210 5.31 -7.98 3.87
C ALA A 210 6.19 -6.73 3.72
N VAL A 211 6.18 -6.13 2.54
CA VAL A 211 7.01 -4.96 2.21
C VAL A 211 6.26 -4.03 1.26
N SER A 212 6.51 -2.74 1.39
CA SER A 212 6.08 -1.71 0.44
C SER A 212 7.25 -0.76 0.21
N VAL A 213 7.79 -0.73 -1.01
CA VAL A 213 8.97 0.07 -1.39
C VAL A 213 8.55 1.11 -2.42
N ARG A 214 8.98 2.36 -2.24
CA ARG A 214 8.79 3.43 -3.21
C ARG A 214 9.52 3.11 -4.52
N GLY A 215 8.83 3.27 -5.64
CA GLY A 215 9.34 3.04 -6.98
C GLY A 215 10.41 4.05 -7.37
N ASP A 216 11.35 3.61 -8.19
CA ASP A 216 12.49 4.43 -8.62
C ASP A 216 12.03 5.70 -9.39
N SER A 217 10.89 5.62 -10.09
CA SER A 217 10.26 6.78 -10.76
C SER A 217 9.65 7.79 -9.77
N ALA A 218 9.10 7.33 -8.65
CA ALA A 218 8.58 8.21 -7.59
C ALA A 218 9.74 8.85 -6.80
N ARG A 219 10.78 8.08 -6.48
CA ARG A 219 12.03 8.59 -5.87
C ARG A 219 12.66 9.69 -6.73
N PHE A 220 12.85 9.44 -8.03
CA PHE A 220 13.43 10.41 -8.96
C PHE A 220 12.63 11.73 -9.02
N ARG A 221 11.30 11.64 -9.00
CA ARG A 221 10.39 12.81 -9.07
C ARG A 221 10.15 13.49 -7.72
N GLY A 222 10.69 12.96 -6.62
CA GLY A 222 10.38 13.44 -5.27
C GLY A 222 8.91 13.23 -4.88
N GLU A 223 8.26 12.19 -5.39
CA GLU A 223 6.86 11.88 -5.09
C GLU A 223 6.74 10.88 -3.92
N PRO A 224 5.64 10.93 -3.14
CA PRO A 224 5.34 9.91 -2.15
C PRO A 224 5.05 8.57 -2.83
N ARG A 225 5.26 7.47 -2.10
CA ARG A 225 4.83 6.13 -2.55
C ARG A 225 3.30 6.12 -2.63
N ARG A 226 2.74 5.75 -3.79
CA ARG A 226 1.28 5.66 -4.00
C ARG A 226 0.69 4.36 -3.44
N ASP A 227 1.54 3.35 -3.27
CA ASP A 227 1.18 2.11 -2.59
C ASP A 227 1.10 2.28 -1.06
N SER A 228 0.04 1.72 -0.49
CA SER A 228 -0.11 1.53 0.96
C SER A 228 -0.15 0.05 1.32
N LEU A 229 0.35 -0.27 2.52
CA LEU A 229 0.41 -1.61 3.09
C LEU A 229 -0.04 -1.56 4.56
N LEU A 230 -1.02 -2.38 4.90
CA LEU A 230 -1.49 -2.60 6.26
C LEU A 230 -1.38 -4.09 6.59
N THR A 231 -0.61 -4.39 7.63
CA THR A 231 -0.55 -5.71 8.28
C THR A 231 -1.19 -5.60 9.65
N ALA A 232 -2.14 -6.48 9.96
CA ALA A 232 -2.88 -6.45 11.22
C ALA A 232 -3.23 -7.85 11.71
N ARG A 233 -3.14 -8.06 13.03
CA ARG A 233 -3.68 -9.26 13.70
C ARG A 233 -4.90 -8.87 14.52
N PHE A 234 -6.02 -9.53 14.25
CA PHE A 234 -7.24 -9.45 15.06
C PHE A 234 -7.43 -10.74 15.86
N GLY A 235 -8.10 -10.68 17.00
CA GLY A 235 -8.37 -11.85 17.85
C GLY A 235 -7.13 -12.44 18.57
N THR A 236 -7.29 -13.60 19.19
CA THR A 236 -6.25 -14.35 19.91
C THR A 236 -6.45 -15.87 19.73
N GLY A 237 -5.38 -16.65 19.94
CA GLY A 237 -5.41 -18.11 19.80
C GLY A 237 -5.84 -18.57 18.40
N GLU A 238 -6.59 -19.67 18.35
CA GLU A 238 -7.17 -20.24 17.12
C GLU A 238 -8.12 -19.28 16.38
N GLN A 239 -8.73 -18.33 17.10
CA GLN A 239 -9.62 -17.31 16.50
C GLN A 239 -8.85 -16.07 16.01
N ALA A 240 -7.52 -16.06 16.11
CA ALA A 240 -6.73 -14.95 15.56
C ALA A 240 -6.69 -15.01 14.03
N LEU A 241 -6.94 -13.86 13.41
CA LEU A 241 -6.98 -13.67 11.97
C LEU A 241 -6.03 -12.55 11.59
N ILE A 242 -5.09 -12.86 10.71
CA ILE A 242 -4.13 -11.90 10.17
C ILE A 242 -4.67 -11.40 8.85
N LEU A 243 -4.75 -10.08 8.71
CA LEU A 243 -5.02 -9.39 7.46
C LEU A 243 -3.72 -8.78 6.95
N VAL A 244 -3.44 -9.00 5.67
CA VAL A 244 -2.56 -8.14 4.88
C VAL A 244 -3.41 -7.45 3.84
N ALA A 245 -3.50 -6.12 3.87
CA ALA A 245 -4.20 -5.31 2.88
C ALA A 245 -3.18 -4.41 2.18
N MET A 246 -3.23 -4.35 0.85
CA MET A 246 -2.41 -3.47 0.02
C MET A 246 -3.30 -2.74 -0.97
N ALA A 247 -2.99 -1.48 -1.23
CA ALA A 247 -3.74 -0.63 -2.15
C ALA A 247 -2.78 0.22 -2.97
N THR A 248 -3.10 0.44 -4.25
CA THR A 248 -2.35 1.34 -5.14
C THR A 248 -3.25 2.49 -5.55
N GLY A 249 -2.87 3.72 -5.20
CA GLY A 249 -3.57 4.92 -5.65
C GLY A 249 -3.40 5.19 -7.15
N ALA A 250 -4.33 5.97 -7.71
CA ALA A 250 -4.31 6.45 -9.09
C ALA A 250 -2.94 7.01 -9.51
N ARG A 251 -2.57 6.84 -10.79
CA ARG A 251 -1.25 7.26 -11.30
C ARG A 251 -1.27 8.75 -11.62
N ALA A 252 -0.22 9.46 -11.20
CA ALA A 252 0.01 10.89 -11.46
C ALA A 252 -1.05 11.84 -10.86
N THR A 253 -1.87 11.35 -9.93
CA THR A 253 -2.84 12.17 -9.19
C THR A 253 -2.27 12.63 -7.84
N PRO A 254 -2.39 13.92 -7.48
CA PRO A 254 -2.17 14.38 -6.11
C PRO A 254 -3.02 13.59 -5.11
N GLY A 255 -2.53 13.38 -3.88
CA GLY A 255 -3.28 12.67 -2.84
C GLY A 255 -3.53 11.17 -3.07
N ALA A 256 -3.09 10.56 -4.18
CA ALA A 256 -3.30 9.14 -4.48
C ALA A 256 -2.83 8.18 -3.35
N HIS A 257 -1.78 8.56 -2.62
CA HIS A 257 -1.28 7.83 -1.45
C HIS A 257 -2.26 7.87 -0.26
N ARG A 258 -2.97 8.99 -0.05
CA ARG A 258 -4.06 9.12 0.93
C ARG A 258 -5.20 8.18 0.58
N ALA A 259 -5.62 8.15 -0.69
CA ALA A 259 -6.68 7.26 -1.15
C ALA A 259 -6.34 5.78 -0.91
N ALA A 260 -5.10 5.37 -1.17
CA ALA A 260 -4.62 4.02 -0.88
C ALA A 260 -4.59 3.70 0.62
N ALA A 261 -4.08 4.61 1.44
CA ALA A 261 -4.04 4.44 2.90
C ALA A 261 -5.45 4.37 3.51
N GLU A 262 -6.35 5.24 3.07
CA GLU A 262 -7.76 5.26 3.47
C GLU A 262 -8.47 3.95 3.08
N ALA A 263 -8.25 3.43 1.87
CA ALA A 263 -8.80 2.15 1.44
C ALA A 263 -8.34 0.97 2.32
N CYS A 264 -7.03 0.88 2.59
CA CYS A 264 -6.44 -0.11 3.50
C CYS A 264 -7.02 0.03 4.93
N HIS A 265 -7.21 1.25 5.43
CA HIS A 265 -7.75 1.50 6.75
C HIS A 265 -9.24 1.13 6.87
N TRP A 266 -10.06 1.45 5.86
CA TRP A 266 -11.47 1.10 5.86
C TRP A 266 -11.69 -0.42 5.80
N ILE A 267 -10.98 -1.15 4.94
CA ILE A 267 -11.09 -2.61 4.91
C ILE A 267 -10.51 -3.24 6.17
N GLY A 268 -9.42 -2.72 6.72
CA GLY A 268 -8.85 -3.17 7.99
C GLY A 268 -9.84 -3.04 9.15
N ARG A 269 -10.48 -1.87 9.31
CA ARG A 269 -11.56 -1.64 10.28
C ARG A 269 -12.77 -2.54 10.04
N ALA A 270 -13.11 -2.84 8.78
CA ALA A 270 -14.24 -3.69 8.43
C ALA A 270 -13.97 -5.17 8.77
N VAL A 271 -12.83 -5.72 8.32
CA VAL A 271 -12.38 -7.08 8.64
C VAL A 271 -12.18 -7.26 10.15
N GLY A 272 -11.56 -6.30 10.82
CA GLY A 272 -11.31 -6.36 12.27
C GLY A 272 -12.60 -6.47 13.10
N ARG A 273 -13.69 -5.79 12.72
CA ARG A 273 -15.00 -5.93 13.36
C ARG A 273 -15.67 -7.28 13.09
N SER A 274 -15.31 -7.96 12.01
CA SER A 274 -15.89 -9.26 11.61
C SER A 274 -14.95 -10.46 11.83
N HIS A 275 -13.76 -10.25 12.41
CA HIS A 275 -12.66 -11.23 12.38
C HIS A 275 -13.03 -12.61 12.93
N ALA A 276 -13.72 -12.68 14.08
CA ALA A 276 -14.09 -13.95 14.69
C ALA A 276 -15.05 -14.76 13.80
N ARG A 277 -15.99 -14.08 13.13
CA ARG A 277 -16.89 -14.75 12.17
C ARG A 277 -16.16 -15.18 10.91
N LEU A 278 -15.27 -14.32 10.39
CA LEU A 278 -14.44 -14.64 9.23
C LEU A 278 -13.53 -15.85 9.50
N ALA A 279 -12.88 -15.93 10.68
CA ALA A 279 -12.09 -17.09 11.09
C ALA A 279 -12.95 -18.37 11.10
N GLN A 280 -14.14 -18.33 11.71
CA GLN A 280 -15.08 -19.47 11.70
C GLN A 280 -15.56 -19.86 10.30
N ASP A 281 -15.81 -18.90 9.42
CA ASP A 281 -16.21 -19.14 8.03
C ASP A 281 -15.06 -19.75 7.21
N ILE A 282 -13.81 -19.37 7.50
CA ILE A 282 -12.60 -19.94 6.90
C ILE A 282 -12.37 -21.37 7.39
N SER A 283 -12.31 -21.62 8.70
CA SER A 283 -12.06 -22.97 9.24
C SER A 283 -13.17 -23.96 8.89
N ALA A 284 -14.41 -23.50 8.69
CA ALA A 284 -15.52 -24.32 8.19
C ALA A 284 -15.63 -24.37 6.66
N ALA A 285 -14.65 -23.85 5.92
CA ALA A 285 -14.58 -23.83 4.46
C ALA A 285 -15.82 -23.26 3.74
N ARG A 286 -16.52 -22.29 4.34
CA ARG A 286 -17.76 -21.67 3.81
C ARG A 286 -17.48 -20.68 2.68
N ARG A 287 -16.96 -21.19 1.55
CA ARG A 287 -16.48 -20.41 0.39
C ARG A 287 -17.52 -19.44 -0.18
N GLY A 288 -18.80 -19.82 -0.22
CA GLY A 288 -19.89 -18.98 -0.75
C GLY A 288 -20.18 -17.76 0.12
N ASP A 289 -20.25 -17.98 1.45
CA ASP A 289 -20.47 -16.93 2.44
C ASP A 289 -19.28 -15.97 2.47
N LEU A 290 -18.05 -16.51 2.44
CA LEU A 290 -16.82 -15.73 2.36
C LEU A 290 -16.78 -14.85 1.11
N LYS A 291 -17.01 -15.41 -0.10
CA LYS A 291 -17.04 -14.62 -1.34
C LYS A 291 -18.03 -13.46 -1.24
N SER A 292 -19.25 -13.76 -0.79
CA SER A 292 -20.35 -12.80 -0.74
C SER A 292 -20.16 -11.74 0.34
N GLY A 293 -19.64 -12.13 1.51
CA GLY A 293 -19.32 -11.24 2.62
C GLY A 293 -18.17 -10.29 2.29
N LEU A 294 -17.04 -10.83 1.80
CA LEU A 294 -15.87 -10.05 1.45
C LEU A 294 -16.13 -9.10 0.27
N HIS A 295 -16.97 -9.49 -0.69
CA HIS A 295 -17.43 -8.59 -1.76
C HIS A 295 -18.15 -7.36 -1.17
N ARG A 296 -19.16 -7.58 -0.31
CA ARG A 296 -19.90 -6.48 0.35
C ARG A 296 -19.03 -5.59 1.24
N LEU A 297 -18.02 -6.16 1.91
CA LEU A 297 -17.06 -5.38 2.71
C LEU A 297 -16.15 -4.53 1.81
N THR A 298 -15.72 -5.07 0.67
CA THR A 298 -14.89 -4.37 -0.33
C THR A 298 -15.67 -3.22 -0.98
N ASP A 299 -16.87 -3.50 -1.49
CA ASP A 299 -17.77 -2.51 -2.10
C ASP A 299 -18.07 -1.36 -1.14
N ARG A 300 -18.34 -1.66 0.14
CA ARG A 300 -18.61 -0.65 1.17
C ARG A 300 -17.38 0.20 1.47
N SER A 301 -16.18 -0.38 1.53
CA SER A 301 -14.95 0.37 1.78
C SER A 301 -14.60 1.30 0.60
N LEU A 302 -14.74 0.82 -0.64
CA LEU A 302 -14.50 1.64 -1.83
C LEU A 302 -15.63 2.65 -2.09
N GLY A 303 -16.86 2.34 -1.70
CA GLY A 303 -17.98 3.30 -1.73
C GLY A 303 -17.74 4.47 -0.77
N LYS A 304 -17.15 4.22 0.40
CA LYS A 304 -16.71 5.29 1.32
C LYS A 304 -15.60 6.15 0.75
N LEU A 305 -14.61 5.54 0.11
CA LEU A 305 -13.52 6.28 -0.55
C LEU A 305 -14.06 7.26 -1.61
N ARG A 306 -15.04 6.82 -2.43
CA ARG A 306 -15.73 7.68 -3.40
C ARG A 306 -16.54 8.80 -2.74
N ALA A 307 -17.18 8.54 -1.60
CA ALA A 307 -17.88 9.59 -0.84
C ALA A 307 -16.88 10.62 -0.27
N SER A 308 -15.76 10.17 0.28
CA SER A 308 -14.64 11.00 0.74
C SER A 308 -14.10 11.91 -0.38
N ALA A 309 -13.96 11.39 -1.60
CA ALA A 309 -13.58 12.17 -2.77
C ALA A 309 -14.56 13.34 -3.06
N VAL A 310 -15.87 13.05 -3.06
CA VAL A 310 -16.93 14.05 -3.28
C VAL A 310 -16.97 15.09 -2.16
N GLU A 311 -16.79 14.68 -0.91
CA GLU A 311 -16.71 15.58 0.25
C GLU A 311 -15.49 16.51 0.16
N GLN A 312 -14.37 16.03 -0.40
CA GLN A 312 -13.16 16.80 -0.70
C GLN A 312 -13.23 17.61 -2.01
N GLY A 313 -14.34 17.54 -2.76
CA GLY A 313 -14.50 18.21 -4.05
C GLY A 313 -13.57 17.69 -5.17
N THR A 314 -13.04 16.47 -5.01
CA THR A 314 -12.16 15.79 -5.99
C THR A 314 -12.95 14.79 -6.83
N ASP A 315 -12.52 14.53 -8.06
CA ASP A 315 -13.15 13.51 -8.90
C ASP A 315 -13.00 12.10 -8.26
N PRO A 316 -14.07 11.30 -8.11
CA PRO A 316 -13.99 9.94 -7.61
C PRO A 316 -13.11 8.98 -8.42
N GLU A 317 -12.81 9.27 -9.69
CA GLU A 317 -11.82 8.54 -10.50
C GLU A 317 -10.38 8.96 -10.19
N GLU A 318 -10.17 10.23 -9.87
CA GLU A 318 -8.86 10.76 -9.43
C GLU A 318 -8.49 10.25 -8.03
N TYR A 319 -9.43 10.27 -7.08
CA TYR A 319 -9.23 9.76 -5.72
C TYR A 319 -9.57 8.25 -5.59
N ALA A 320 -9.27 7.48 -6.63
CA ALA A 320 -9.46 6.02 -6.66
C ALA A 320 -8.22 5.25 -6.19
N ALA A 321 -8.44 4.03 -5.68
CA ALA A 321 -7.39 3.08 -5.34
C ALA A 321 -7.81 1.64 -5.69
N THR A 322 -6.87 0.83 -6.16
CA THR A 322 -7.01 -0.63 -6.18
C THR A 322 -6.95 -1.16 -4.74
N LEU A 323 -7.46 -2.35 -4.48
CA LEU A 323 -7.42 -2.93 -3.13
C LEU A 323 -7.31 -4.45 -3.19
N ARG A 324 -6.24 -5.00 -2.59
CA ARG A 324 -5.94 -6.43 -2.57
C ARG A 324 -5.70 -6.87 -1.13
N CYS A 325 -6.33 -7.95 -0.71
CA CYS A 325 -6.33 -8.42 0.67
C CYS A 325 -6.07 -9.92 0.74
N LEU A 326 -5.29 -10.32 1.76
CA LEU A 326 -4.99 -11.70 2.10
C LEU A 326 -5.34 -11.94 3.58
N LEU A 327 -6.16 -12.96 3.84
CA LEU A 327 -6.50 -13.43 5.18
C LEU A 327 -5.77 -14.73 5.48
N LEU A 328 -5.11 -14.76 6.63
CA LEU A 328 -4.35 -15.90 7.16
C LEU A 328 -4.91 -16.21 8.57
N PRO A 329 -5.63 -17.33 8.76
CA PRO A 329 -5.92 -17.86 10.09
C PRO A 329 -4.61 -18.16 10.84
N ALA A 330 -4.57 -17.86 12.14
CA ALA A 330 -3.43 -18.22 12.99
C ALA A 330 -3.51 -19.67 13.51
N ASP A 331 -4.69 -20.28 13.43
CA ASP A 331 -4.94 -21.70 13.70
C ASP A 331 -3.98 -22.58 12.87
N PRO A 332 -3.10 -23.38 13.50
CA PRO A 332 -2.10 -24.19 12.82
C PRO A 332 -2.70 -25.30 11.96
N ASP A 333 -3.91 -25.78 12.30
CA ASP A 333 -4.61 -26.81 11.54
C ASP A 333 -5.36 -26.22 10.33
N CYS A 334 -5.63 -24.91 10.34
CA CYS A 334 -6.27 -24.21 9.25
C CYS A 334 -5.27 -23.73 8.18
N ARG A 335 -5.06 -24.55 7.14
CA ARG A 335 -4.25 -24.20 5.96
C ARG A 335 -4.98 -23.46 4.84
N ILE A 336 -6.15 -22.89 5.10
CA ILE A 336 -6.87 -22.09 4.10
C ILE A 336 -6.31 -20.67 4.09
N ARG A 337 -6.04 -20.15 2.88
CA ARG A 337 -5.54 -18.81 2.61
C ARG A 337 -6.55 -18.11 1.71
N VAL A 338 -7.08 -16.96 2.12
CA VAL A 338 -8.16 -16.28 1.39
C VAL A 338 -7.68 -14.96 0.82
N PHE A 339 -7.55 -14.90 -0.50
CA PHE A 339 -7.34 -13.69 -1.27
C PHE A 339 -8.68 -13.09 -1.71
N PHE A 340 -8.81 -11.77 -1.64
CA PHE A 340 -9.91 -11.02 -2.23
C PHE A 340 -9.48 -9.60 -2.62
N GLY A 341 -10.15 -8.99 -3.59
CA GLY A 341 -9.85 -7.59 -3.96
C GLY A 341 -10.38 -7.15 -5.32
N VAL A 342 -9.99 -5.93 -5.70
CA VAL A 342 -10.21 -5.31 -7.02
C VAL A 342 -8.88 -4.75 -7.54
N GLY A 343 -8.82 -4.55 -8.85
CA GLY A 343 -7.67 -3.93 -9.52
C GLY A 343 -6.45 -4.81 -9.78
N ALA A 344 -5.52 -4.23 -10.52
CA ALA A 344 -4.31 -4.88 -11.02
C ALA A 344 -3.35 -5.31 -9.89
N GLY A 345 -2.45 -6.23 -10.21
CA GLY A 345 -1.50 -6.84 -9.28
C GLY A 345 -1.28 -8.31 -9.64
N GLY A 346 -0.93 -9.12 -8.65
CA GLY A 346 -0.73 -10.56 -8.83
C GLY A 346 -1.06 -11.38 -7.58
N LEU A 347 -1.36 -12.65 -7.80
CA LEU A 347 -1.44 -13.68 -6.76
C LEU A 347 -0.76 -14.94 -7.30
N PHE A 348 0.44 -15.23 -6.82
CA PHE A 348 1.28 -16.30 -7.32
C PHE A 348 1.54 -17.36 -6.26
N ARG A 349 1.79 -18.60 -6.68
CA ARG A 349 2.26 -19.68 -5.81
C ARG A 349 3.52 -20.29 -6.40
N LEU A 350 4.62 -20.22 -5.69
CA LEU A 350 5.81 -21.02 -5.93
C LEU A 350 5.60 -22.41 -5.31
N ARG A 351 5.81 -23.46 -6.10
CA ARG A 351 5.77 -24.87 -5.67
C ARG A 351 6.69 -25.68 -6.58
N ASP A 352 7.46 -26.60 -6.03
CA ASP A 352 8.33 -27.51 -6.79
C ASP A 352 9.31 -26.78 -7.75
N GLY A 353 9.67 -25.53 -7.40
CA GLY A 353 10.51 -24.64 -8.22
C GLY A 353 9.75 -23.82 -9.28
N GLU A 354 8.43 -23.97 -9.41
CA GLU A 354 7.64 -23.31 -10.46
C GLU A 354 6.65 -22.26 -9.91
N TRP A 355 6.74 -21.04 -10.43
CA TRP A 355 5.76 -19.98 -10.19
C TRP A 355 4.47 -20.22 -10.98
N HIS A 356 3.36 -20.30 -10.25
CA HIS A 356 2.02 -20.41 -10.81
C HIS A 356 1.25 -19.11 -10.56
N ASP A 357 0.83 -18.39 -11.61
CA ASP A 357 -0.19 -17.34 -11.45
C ASP A 357 -1.54 -18.01 -11.14
N ILE A 358 -2.05 -17.73 -9.95
CA ILE A 358 -3.30 -18.29 -9.42
C ILE A 358 -4.34 -17.19 -9.19
N GLU A 359 -4.13 -15.97 -9.69
CA GLU A 359 -5.13 -14.90 -9.62
C GLU A 359 -6.41 -15.29 -10.39
N PRO A 360 -7.61 -15.15 -9.79
CA PRO A 360 -8.87 -15.43 -10.49
C PRO A 360 -9.00 -14.59 -11.76
N ARG A 361 -9.24 -15.26 -12.90
CA ARG A 361 -9.53 -14.59 -14.15
C ARG A 361 -10.98 -14.11 -14.14
N ILE A 362 -11.25 -13.03 -14.87
CA ILE A 362 -12.59 -12.39 -14.87
C ILE A 362 -13.65 -13.37 -15.40
N THR A 363 -13.27 -14.22 -16.36
CA THR A 363 -14.07 -15.34 -16.88
C THR A 363 -14.53 -16.33 -15.82
N ASP A 364 -13.77 -16.51 -14.74
CA ASP A 364 -14.07 -17.49 -13.68
C ASP A 364 -15.06 -16.92 -12.64
N ALA A 365 -15.28 -15.60 -12.66
CA ALA A 365 -16.19 -14.91 -11.75
C ALA A 365 -17.64 -14.94 -12.25
N THR A 366 -17.82 -14.83 -13.57
CA THR A 366 -19.05 -15.11 -14.30
C THR A 366 -19.08 -16.61 -14.64
N GLY A 367 -19.69 -17.43 -13.78
CA GLY A 367 -19.75 -18.88 -14.02
C GLY A 367 -20.26 -19.19 -15.44
N GLU A 368 -19.53 -20.05 -16.16
CA GLU A 368 -19.85 -20.35 -17.56
C GLU A 368 -21.33 -20.73 -17.71
N PRO A 369 -22.05 -20.16 -18.70
CA PRO A 369 -23.40 -20.59 -18.98
C PRO A 369 -23.33 -22.05 -19.44
N VAL A 370 -23.82 -22.95 -18.59
CA VAL A 370 -23.87 -24.38 -18.87
C VAL A 370 -24.70 -24.58 -20.14
N VAL A 371 -24.02 -24.88 -21.25
CA VAL A 371 -24.62 -25.35 -22.50
C VAL A 371 -25.21 -26.74 -22.26
N GLY A 372 -26.43 -26.77 -21.72
CA GLY A 372 -27.08 -27.98 -21.24
C GLY A 372 -28.59 -27.90 -21.33
N PHE A 373 -29.12 -28.52 -22.39
CA PHE A 373 -30.55 -28.79 -22.65
C PHE A 373 -31.45 -27.59 -22.93
N GLY A 374 -31.72 -27.36 -24.21
CA GLY A 374 -32.77 -26.44 -24.63
C GLY A 374 -34.16 -27.03 -24.34
N SER A 375 -35.01 -26.20 -23.73
CA SER A 375 -36.46 -26.32 -23.86
C SER A 375 -36.92 -25.19 -24.75
N LEU A 376 -37.50 -25.53 -25.91
CA LEU A 376 -38.15 -24.56 -26.78
C LEU A 376 -39.31 -23.89 -26.03
N PRO A 377 -39.52 -22.56 -26.15
CA PRO A 377 -40.71 -21.94 -25.60
C PRO A 377 -41.95 -22.48 -26.31
N THR A 378 -42.94 -22.90 -25.52
CA THR A 378 -44.24 -23.36 -26.03
C THR A 378 -44.93 -22.23 -26.80
N GLU A 379 -45.07 -22.39 -28.12
CA GLU A 379 -46.06 -21.62 -28.87
C GLU A 379 -47.47 -22.06 -28.42
N THR A 380 -48.18 -21.17 -27.73
CA THR A 380 -49.63 -21.31 -27.58
C THR A 380 -50.30 -20.86 -28.88
N PRO A 381 -51.05 -21.73 -29.58
CA PRO A 381 -51.82 -21.29 -30.73
C PRO A 381 -52.94 -20.35 -30.28
N GLU A 382 -53.30 -19.41 -31.16
CA GLU A 382 -54.42 -18.46 -31.00
C GLU A 382 -54.19 -17.24 -30.08
N GLY A 383 -53.44 -16.27 -30.60
CA GLY A 383 -54.00 -14.91 -30.77
C GLY A 383 -53.93 -13.92 -29.59
N ASP A 384 -52.88 -13.09 -29.61
CA ASP A 384 -53.13 -11.64 -29.72
C ASP A 384 -52.26 -11.07 -30.86
N ARG A 385 -52.83 -10.17 -31.66
CA ARG A 385 -52.35 -9.86 -33.02
C ARG A 385 -52.00 -8.37 -33.20
N LEU A 386 -51.71 -7.67 -32.11
CA LEU A 386 -51.49 -6.22 -32.07
C LEU A 386 -50.25 -5.77 -31.28
N THR A 387 -49.09 -6.39 -31.52
CA THR A 387 -47.81 -5.67 -31.36
C THR A 387 -46.80 -6.16 -32.39
N ILE A 388 -46.74 -5.49 -33.55
CA ILE A 388 -45.65 -5.72 -34.51
C ILE A 388 -44.38 -5.10 -33.92
N ASN A 389 -43.47 -5.94 -33.41
CA ASN A 389 -42.14 -5.48 -33.04
C ASN A 389 -41.36 -5.17 -34.34
N LEU A 390 -41.39 -3.90 -34.75
CA LEU A 390 -40.85 -3.41 -36.01
C LEU A 390 -39.31 -3.32 -36.04
N GLY A 391 -38.60 -3.83 -35.03
CA GLY A 391 -37.12 -3.77 -34.98
C GLY A 391 -36.57 -2.34 -34.92
N ILE A 392 -37.41 -1.36 -34.56
CA ILE A 392 -37.00 0.02 -34.37
C ILE A 392 -36.14 0.04 -33.09
N PRO A 393 -34.86 0.43 -33.14
CA PRO A 393 -34.07 0.58 -31.93
C PRO A 393 -34.72 1.65 -31.07
N THR A 394 -35.14 1.27 -29.86
CA THR A 394 -35.62 2.22 -28.85
C THR A 394 -34.49 3.24 -28.63
N PRO A 395 -34.69 4.53 -28.94
CA PRO A 395 -33.66 5.52 -28.68
C PRO A 395 -33.40 5.57 -27.17
N PRO A 396 -32.15 5.72 -26.72
CA PRO A 396 -31.84 5.83 -25.30
C PRO A 396 -32.65 6.97 -24.70
N SER A 397 -33.28 6.73 -23.56
CA SER A 397 -34.13 7.74 -22.94
C SER A 397 -33.26 8.94 -22.56
N PRO A 398 -33.65 10.20 -22.87
CA PRO A 398 -32.89 11.38 -22.46
C PRO A 398 -32.86 11.61 -20.94
N TYR A 399 -33.54 10.75 -20.17
CA TYR A 399 -33.53 10.69 -18.71
C TYR A 399 -32.85 9.43 -18.15
N GLU A 400 -32.30 8.57 -19.00
CA GLU A 400 -31.47 7.44 -18.56
C GLU A 400 -30.07 8.00 -18.23
N PRO A 401 -29.62 7.94 -16.96
CA PRO A 401 -28.27 8.40 -16.62
C PRO A 401 -27.26 7.59 -17.41
N ALA A 402 -26.20 8.25 -17.89
CA ALA A 402 -25.14 7.58 -18.64
C ALA A 402 -24.65 6.35 -17.85
N PRO A 403 -24.50 5.18 -18.50
CA PRO A 403 -24.12 3.97 -17.79
C PRO A 403 -22.79 4.20 -17.08
N GLU A 404 -22.77 4.00 -15.76
CA GLU A 404 -21.56 4.14 -14.96
C GLU A 404 -20.42 3.33 -15.58
N PRO A 405 -19.18 3.86 -15.63
CA PRO A 405 -18.04 3.14 -16.16
C PRO A 405 -17.90 1.79 -15.44
N PRO A 406 -17.60 0.70 -16.18
CA PRO A 406 -17.64 -0.65 -15.65
C PRO A 406 -16.63 -0.80 -14.51
N ARG A 407 -17.16 -0.99 -13.30
CA ARG A 407 -16.37 -1.15 -12.07
C ARG A 407 -15.43 -2.35 -12.20
N GLU A 408 -14.21 -2.21 -11.70
CA GLU A 408 -13.24 -3.31 -11.70
C GLU A 408 -13.82 -4.56 -11.00
N PRO A 409 -13.73 -5.75 -11.63
CA PRO A 409 -14.39 -6.93 -11.12
C PRO A 409 -13.76 -7.44 -9.83
N PHE A 410 -14.62 -7.80 -8.87
CA PHE A 410 -14.20 -8.42 -7.61
C PHE A 410 -13.59 -9.81 -7.83
N ARG A 411 -12.32 -9.96 -7.46
CA ARG A 411 -11.57 -11.22 -7.47
C ARG A 411 -11.63 -11.86 -6.09
N PHE A 412 -11.80 -13.18 -6.05
CA PHE A 412 -11.83 -13.94 -4.80
C PHE A 412 -11.26 -15.35 -5.00
N ARG A 413 -10.34 -15.76 -4.13
CA ARG A 413 -9.77 -17.11 -4.09
C ARG A 413 -9.58 -17.59 -2.65
N ALA A 414 -10.18 -18.73 -2.32
CA ALA A 414 -9.74 -19.53 -1.19
C ALA A 414 -8.84 -20.65 -1.72
N SER A 415 -7.60 -20.74 -1.23
CA SER A 415 -6.64 -21.78 -1.59
C SER A 415 -6.22 -22.56 -0.35
N VAL A 416 -6.09 -23.88 -0.46
CA VAL A 416 -5.47 -24.70 0.59
C VAL A 416 -3.97 -24.72 0.33
N ALA A 417 -3.20 -24.26 1.31
CA ALA A 417 -1.74 -24.28 1.31
C ALA A 417 -1.21 -25.70 1.61
N ARG A 418 -0.07 -26.05 1.02
CA ARG A 418 0.71 -27.26 1.34
C ARG A 418 2.05 -26.87 1.95
N PRO A 419 2.64 -27.68 2.85
CA PRO A 419 4.04 -27.52 3.25
C PRO A 419 4.95 -27.39 2.01
N GLY A 420 5.88 -26.43 2.05
CA GLY A 420 6.75 -26.07 0.92
C GLY A 420 6.15 -25.08 -0.10
N ASP A 421 4.87 -24.72 0.00
CA ASP A 421 4.32 -23.62 -0.81
C ASP A 421 4.86 -22.27 -0.34
N THR A 422 5.18 -21.38 -1.28
CA THR A 422 5.25 -19.94 -1.04
C THR A 422 4.12 -19.25 -1.80
N LEU A 423 3.20 -18.59 -1.07
CA LEU A 423 2.13 -17.78 -1.62
C LEU A 423 2.56 -16.30 -1.65
N LEU A 424 2.51 -15.65 -2.82
CA LEU A 424 2.83 -14.24 -3.00
C LEU A 424 1.57 -13.46 -3.45
N MET A 425 1.21 -12.42 -2.72
CA MET A 425 0.27 -11.38 -3.16
C MET A 425 1.06 -10.09 -3.38
N CYS A 426 0.91 -9.42 -4.53
CA CYS A 426 1.61 -8.17 -4.82
C CYS A 426 0.80 -7.17 -5.67
N THR A 427 1.23 -5.91 -5.65
CA THR A 427 0.76 -4.84 -6.55
C THR A 427 1.42 -4.94 -7.93
N GLY A 428 0.96 -4.12 -8.89
CA GLY A 428 1.42 -4.18 -10.28
C GLY A 428 2.94 -4.05 -10.45
N GLY A 429 3.58 -3.16 -9.66
CA GLY A 429 5.03 -2.91 -9.76
C GLY A 429 5.94 -4.11 -9.45
N LEU A 430 5.42 -5.19 -8.84
CA LEU A 430 6.11 -6.49 -8.77
C LEU A 430 5.43 -7.58 -9.61
N ALA A 431 4.11 -7.54 -9.78
CA ALA A 431 3.38 -8.55 -10.56
C ALA A 431 3.71 -8.52 -12.05
N ASP A 432 3.88 -7.33 -12.61
CA ASP A 432 4.14 -7.13 -14.04
C ASP A 432 5.58 -7.52 -14.44
N PRO A 433 6.66 -7.19 -13.69
CA PRO A 433 7.98 -7.75 -13.98
C PRO A 433 8.05 -9.25 -13.71
N LEU A 434 7.33 -9.81 -12.72
CA LEU A 434 7.32 -11.26 -12.50
C LEU A 434 6.70 -12.03 -13.69
N ARG A 435 5.73 -11.43 -14.39
CA ARG A 435 5.15 -12.00 -15.62
C ARG A 435 5.97 -11.70 -16.88
N GLY A 436 6.74 -10.61 -16.90
CA GLY A 436 7.44 -10.11 -18.08
C GLY A 436 8.93 -10.47 -18.18
N GLU A 437 9.60 -10.73 -17.06
CA GLU A 437 11.05 -10.97 -16.98
C GLU A 437 11.35 -12.34 -16.36
N PRO A 438 11.70 -13.36 -17.17
CA PRO A 438 12.06 -14.69 -16.68
C PRO A 438 13.21 -14.69 -15.68
N GLU A 439 14.22 -13.82 -15.85
CA GLU A 439 15.36 -13.76 -14.92
C GLU A 439 14.95 -13.35 -13.50
N LEU A 440 13.87 -12.57 -13.34
CA LEU A 440 13.32 -12.24 -12.01
C LEU A 440 12.58 -13.44 -11.40
N CYS A 441 11.83 -14.19 -12.22
CA CYS A 441 11.20 -15.45 -11.80
C CYS A 441 12.24 -16.46 -11.30
N GLU A 442 13.33 -16.65 -12.03
CA GLU A 442 14.43 -17.56 -11.69
C GLU A 442 15.14 -17.11 -10.40
N TYR A 443 15.52 -15.84 -10.30
CA TYR A 443 16.16 -15.26 -9.10
C TYR A 443 15.30 -15.44 -7.83
N LEU A 444 14.00 -15.15 -7.90
CA LEU A 444 13.11 -15.31 -6.75
C LEU A 444 12.82 -16.80 -6.46
N THR A 445 12.79 -17.66 -7.48
CA THR A 445 12.67 -19.12 -7.31
C THR A 445 13.82 -19.69 -6.50
N GLU A 446 15.08 -19.39 -6.88
CA GLU A 446 16.26 -19.90 -6.19
C GLU A 446 16.24 -19.56 -4.69
N ARG A 447 15.79 -18.35 -4.37
CA ARG A 447 15.90 -17.78 -3.02
C ARG A 447 14.70 -18.09 -2.13
N TRP A 448 13.50 -18.24 -2.71
CA TRP A 448 12.26 -18.40 -1.95
C TRP A 448 11.74 -19.84 -1.93
N SER A 449 12.24 -20.75 -2.76
CA SER A 449 11.86 -22.19 -2.74
C SER A 449 12.30 -22.93 -1.47
N GLY A 450 13.14 -22.32 -0.64
CA GLY A 450 13.71 -22.92 0.57
C GLY A 450 13.06 -22.41 1.87
N SER A 451 13.90 -22.19 2.89
CA SER A 451 13.46 -21.57 4.15
C SER A 451 13.08 -20.09 3.95
N PRO A 452 12.13 -19.54 4.74
CA PRO A 452 11.73 -18.15 4.59
C PRO A 452 12.91 -17.20 4.84
N PRO A 453 13.20 -16.23 3.95
CA PRO A 453 14.29 -15.30 4.13
C PRO A 453 14.12 -14.43 5.39
N GLY A 454 15.24 -13.97 5.95
CA GLY A 454 15.24 -12.92 6.96
C GLY A 454 14.71 -11.60 6.39
N LEU A 455 14.23 -10.69 7.25
CA LEU A 455 13.59 -9.44 6.82
C LEU A 455 14.45 -8.61 5.86
N ALA A 456 15.74 -8.44 6.16
CA ALA A 456 16.67 -7.71 5.29
C ALA A 456 16.91 -8.39 3.93
N ALA A 457 16.96 -9.73 3.91
CA ALA A 457 17.09 -10.48 2.66
C ALA A 457 15.81 -10.38 1.82
N PHE A 458 14.64 -10.51 2.43
CA PHE A 458 13.35 -10.34 1.76
C PHE A 458 13.17 -8.92 1.18
N LEU A 459 13.62 -7.89 1.91
CA LEU A 459 13.64 -6.52 1.42
C LEU A 459 14.53 -6.40 0.18
N ALA A 460 15.77 -6.91 0.23
CA ALA A 460 16.69 -6.85 -0.89
C ALA A 460 16.16 -7.61 -2.12
N ASP A 461 15.55 -8.78 -1.91
CA ASP A 461 14.94 -9.58 -2.99
C ASP A 461 13.77 -8.84 -3.65
N SER A 462 12.94 -8.15 -2.84
CA SER A 462 11.83 -7.32 -3.31
C SER A 462 12.28 -5.99 -3.92
N GLN A 463 13.55 -5.63 -3.77
CA GLN A 463 14.18 -4.46 -4.39
C GLN A 463 14.92 -4.78 -5.69
N VAL A 464 15.03 -6.05 -6.12
CA VAL A 464 15.64 -6.38 -7.40
C VAL A 464 14.88 -5.69 -8.53
N ARG A 465 15.61 -4.89 -9.31
CA ARG A 465 15.04 -4.01 -10.32
C ARG A 465 15.03 -4.69 -11.69
N VAL A 466 14.04 -4.37 -12.49
CA VAL A 466 13.93 -4.79 -13.90
C VAL A 466 13.75 -3.54 -14.75
N LYS A 467 14.47 -3.47 -15.88
CA LYS A 467 14.38 -2.33 -16.80
C LYS A 467 12.95 -2.16 -17.32
N GLY A 468 12.42 -0.94 -17.22
CA GLY A 468 11.03 -0.61 -17.58
C GLY A 468 10.05 -0.66 -16.40
N TYR A 469 10.41 -1.25 -15.26
CA TYR A 469 9.53 -1.40 -14.09
C TYR A 469 10.02 -0.54 -12.92
N ALA A 470 9.56 0.70 -12.89
CA ALA A 470 9.99 1.74 -11.94
C ALA A 470 8.87 2.20 -10.98
N ASP A 471 7.77 1.45 -10.93
CA ASP A 471 6.63 1.69 -10.02
C ASP A 471 6.92 1.22 -8.58
N ASP A 472 6.06 1.64 -7.67
CA ASP A 472 6.05 1.17 -6.28
C ASP A 472 5.89 -0.36 -6.22
N ARG A 473 6.70 -1.01 -5.37
CA ARG A 473 6.74 -2.46 -5.21
C ARG A 473 6.19 -2.84 -3.85
N THR A 474 4.95 -3.34 -3.80
CA THR A 474 4.34 -3.86 -2.57
C THR A 474 4.02 -5.33 -2.71
N ALA A 475 4.46 -6.10 -1.72
CA ALA A 475 4.42 -7.56 -1.73
C ALA A 475 4.15 -8.12 -0.34
N ALA A 476 3.43 -9.25 -0.29
CA ALA A 476 3.21 -10.06 0.89
C ALA A 476 3.42 -11.52 0.52
N ALA A 477 4.45 -12.14 1.10
CA ALA A 477 4.84 -13.52 0.86
C ALA A 477 4.64 -14.37 2.11
N VAL A 478 4.06 -15.56 1.93
CA VAL A 478 3.72 -16.51 3.00
C VAL A 478 4.32 -17.87 2.66
N TRP A 479 5.26 -18.32 3.49
CA TRP A 479 5.87 -19.64 3.40
C TRP A 479 5.15 -20.62 4.33
N GLU A 480 4.87 -21.81 3.84
CA GLU A 480 4.18 -22.88 4.57
C GLU A 480 5.16 -23.98 5.02
N ALA A 481 5.20 -24.25 6.32
CA ALA A 481 5.98 -25.33 6.94
C ALA A 481 5.16 -26.62 7.10
#